data_AF-A0A1H8DHF5-F1
#
_entry.id   AF-A0A1H8DHF5-F1
#
_cell.length_a   1.000
_cell.length_b   1.000
_cell.length_c   1.000
_cell.angle_alpha   90.00
_cell.angle_beta   90.00
_cell.angle_gamma   90.00
#
_symmetry.space_group_name_H-M   'P 1'
#
loop_
_entity.id
_entity.type
_entity.pdbx_description
1 polymer ?
#
loop_
_entity_poly.entity_id
_entity_poly.type
_entity_poly.pdbx_seq_one_letter_code
_entity_poly.pdbx_strand_id
1 'polypeptide(L)'
;MKLRLIIPFAASLLLLTGCSAPAADIKAATPSSQSEESVAEVVVEPLDLTGEWKQTNSNSADTYQAATITGEQITVDWVTASDSTKAVYWIGSFVAPTEGTESYAWDSQGDVAQMETALMASGDTAKAFTFDNDVLSYDLTAMGVTMTVEMSRQ
;
A
#
# COMPACT_ATOMS: atom_id res chain seq x y z
N MET A 1 3.44 36.29 -26.96
CA MET A 1 2.10 36.64 -27.46
C MET A 1 1.09 36.44 -26.33
N LYS A 2 0.41 37.52 -25.91
CA LYS A 2 -0.73 37.49 -24.99
C LYS A 2 -2.01 37.53 -25.82
N LEU A 3 -2.96 36.62 -25.59
CA LEU A 3 -4.41 36.82 -25.75
C LEU A 3 -5.12 35.54 -25.27
N ARG A 4 -5.75 35.46 -24.08
CA ARG A 4 -7.03 36.04 -23.58
C ARG A 4 -8.31 35.52 -24.26
N LEU A 5 -9.09 34.74 -23.49
CA LEU A 5 -10.57 34.76 -23.35
C LEU A 5 -10.94 33.75 -22.22
N ILE A 6 -11.36 34.08 -20.98
CA ILE A 6 -12.56 34.80 -20.44
C ILE A 6 -13.87 34.06 -20.82
N ILE A 7 -14.38 33.10 -19.99
CA ILE A 7 -15.42 33.21 -18.92
C ILE A 7 -16.81 33.60 -19.50
N PRO A 8 -17.95 32.90 -19.24
CA PRO A 8 -18.63 32.96 -17.92
C PRO A 8 -19.58 31.81 -17.46
N PHE A 9 -19.65 31.66 -16.12
CA PHE A 9 -20.84 31.76 -15.26
C PHE A 9 -22.04 30.79 -15.43
N ALA A 10 -22.32 30.03 -14.37
CA ALA A 10 -23.67 29.85 -13.86
C ALA A 10 -23.64 29.40 -12.39
N ALA A 11 -23.84 30.37 -11.48
CA ALA A 11 -24.31 30.10 -10.13
C ALA A 11 -25.80 29.71 -10.19
N SER A 12 -26.23 28.71 -9.41
CA SER A 12 -27.64 28.55 -9.05
C SER A 12 -27.77 27.94 -7.67
N LEU A 13 -28.02 28.84 -6.72
CA LEU A 13 -28.61 28.58 -5.42
C LEU A 13 -30.13 28.52 -5.64
N LEU A 14 -30.82 27.48 -5.13
CA LEU A 14 -32.27 27.44 -5.08
C LEU A 14 -32.72 27.05 -3.67
N LEU A 15 -33.59 27.90 -3.14
CA LEU A 15 -34.13 27.94 -1.79
C LEU A 15 -35.57 27.40 -1.76
N LEU A 16 -35.91 26.76 -0.63
CA LEU A 16 -37.17 26.82 0.14
C LEU A 16 -38.51 26.22 -0.36
N THR A 17 -39.25 25.71 0.66
CA THR A 17 -40.71 25.49 0.82
C THR A 17 -41.31 24.23 0.17
N GLY A 18 -42.27 23.47 0.72
CA GLY A 18 -43.16 23.58 1.89
C GLY A 18 -44.42 22.69 1.66
N CYS A 19 -45.32 22.62 2.66
CA CYS A 19 -46.71 22.07 2.67
C CYS A 19 -46.94 20.58 3.03
N SER A 20 -48.04 20.12 3.67
CA SER A 20 -48.87 20.50 4.85
C SER A 20 -50.06 19.49 4.98
N ALA A 21 -50.23 18.88 6.18
CA ALA A 21 -51.47 18.43 6.91
C ALA A 21 -52.45 17.35 6.32
N PRO A 22 -53.42 16.76 7.11
CA PRO A 22 -53.77 16.95 8.54
C PRO A 22 -53.93 15.67 9.42
N ALA A 23 -54.32 15.92 10.68
CA ALA A 23 -54.35 15.06 11.88
C ALA A 23 -55.39 13.92 11.94
N ALA A 24 -55.09 12.92 12.79
CA ALA A 24 -56.08 12.15 13.54
C ALA A 24 -55.51 11.71 14.90
N ASP A 25 -56.23 12.03 15.98
CA ASP A 25 -56.04 11.59 17.36
C ASP A 25 -56.02 10.05 17.51
N ILE A 26 -55.27 9.53 18.48
CA ILE A 26 -55.77 8.76 19.66
C ILE A 26 -54.64 7.96 20.35
N LYS A 27 -54.62 8.11 21.67
CA LYS A 27 -54.08 7.25 22.75
C LYS A 27 -52.58 7.11 22.96
N ALA A 28 -52.22 7.57 24.16
CA ALA A 28 -51.08 7.13 24.96
C ALA A 28 -50.83 5.62 24.90
N ALA A 29 -49.63 5.26 24.46
CA ALA A 29 -48.92 4.08 24.90
C ALA A 29 -47.43 4.46 25.01
N THR A 30 -46.89 4.19 26.18
CA THR A 30 -45.49 4.21 26.61
C THR A 30 -44.47 4.08 25.48
N PRO A 31 -43.46 4.97 25.38
CA PRO A 31 -42.32 4.68 24.52
C PRO A 31 -41.47 3.63 25.21
N SER A 32 -41.65 2.37 24.82
CA SER A 32 -40.61 1.37 24.97
C SER A 32 -39.42 1.87 24.15
N SER A 33 -38.31 2.16 24.82
CA SER A 33 -37.03 2.49 24.23
C SER A 33 -36.69 1.46 23.16
N GLN A 34 -36.89 1.84 21.89
CA GLN A 34 -36.37 1.11 20.76
C GLN A 34 -34.89 1.50 20.70
N SER A 35 -34.05 0.65 21.26
CA SER A 35 -32.61 0.69 21.02
C SER A 35 -32.42 0.50 19.52
N GLU A 36 -32.21 1.60 18.79
CA GLU A 36 -31.56 1.56 17.49
C GLU A 36 -30.16 0.98 17.74
N GLU A 37 -30.04 -0.32 17.51
CA GLU A 37 -28.77 -0.98 17.33
C GLU A 37 -28.18 -0.47 16.02
N SER A 38 -27.51 0.67 16.13
CA SER A 38 -26.57 1.19 15.14
C SER A 38 -25.52 0.10 14.95
N VAL A 39 -25.70 -0.74 13.93
CA VAL A 39 -24.65 -1.62 13.41
C VAL A 39 -23.48 -0.72 13.04
N ALA A 40 -22.47 -0.67 13.91
CA ALA A 40 -21.22 -0.01 13.59
C ALA A 40 -20.65 -0.73 12.37
N GLU A 41 -20.56 -0.02 11.25
CA GLU A 41 -19.84 -0.47 10.07
C GLU A 41 -18.40 -0.73 10.48
N VAL A 42 -18.00 -2.01 10.48
CA VAL A 42 -16.62 -2.41 10.75
C VAL A 42 -15.81 -1.99 9.53
N VAL A 43 -15.24 -0.79 9.58
CA VAL A 43 -14.26 -0.33 8.60
C VAL A 43 -12.99 -1.15 8.83
N VAL A 44 -12.73 -2.10 7.94
CA VAL A 44 -11.47 -2.85 7.96
C VAL A 44 -10.41 -1.96 7.30
N GLU A 45 -9.39 -1.56 8.06
CA GLU A 45 -8.29 -0.77 7.51
C GLU A 45 -7.51 -1.59 6.46
N PRO A 46 -7.08 -0.98 5.34
CA PRO A 46 -6.25 -1.67 4.36
C PRO A 46 -4.94 -2.16 4.97
N LEU A 47 -4.44 -3.28 4.47
CA LEU A 47 -3.13 -3.80 4.87
C LEU A 47 -2.01 -2.79 4.53
N ASP A 48 -1.29 -2.32 5.54
CA ASP A 48 -0.16 -1.41 5.37
C ASP A 48 1.18 -2.16 5.34
N LEU A 49 1.83 -2.20 4.18
CA LEU A 49 3.15 -2.81 3.98
C LEU A 49 4.32 -1.81 4.04
N THR A 50 4.06 -0.53 4.32
CA THR A 50 5.11 0.49 4.39
C THR A 50 6.10 0.24 5.54
N GLY A 51 7.35 0.63 5.34
CA GLY A 51 8.40 0.52 6.36
C GLY A 51 9.61 -0.27 5.89
N GLU A 52 10.43 -0.65 6.87
CA GLU A 52 11.70 -1.35 6.66
C GLU A 52 11.53 -2.86 6.93
N TRP A 53 12.17 -3.66 6.08
CA TRP A 53 12.11 -5.11 6.10
C TRP A 53 13.53 -5.67 6.03
N LYS A 54 13.77 -6.76 6.74
CA LYS A 54 15.07 -7.43 6.77
C LYS A 54 14.91 -8.90 6.47
N GLN A 55 15.79 -9.42 5.62
CA GLN A 55 15.86 -10.84 5.33
C GLN A 55 16.14 -11.65 6.59
N THR A 56 15.36 -12.70 6.81
CA THR A 56 15.46 -13.59 7.97
C THR A 56 16.11 -14.93 7.65
N ASN A 57 16.09 -15.34 6.38
CA ASN A 57 16.64 -16.62 5.91
C ASN A 57 18.02 -16.48 5.24
N SER A 58 18.79 -15.44 5.59
CA SER A 58 20.17 -15.30 5.08
C SER A 58 21.09 -16.39 5.65
N ASN A 59 22.03 -16.85 4.84
CA ASN A 59 23.12 -17.74 5.29
C ASN A 59 24.25 -16.98 6.01
N SER A 60 24.14 -15.66 6.15
CA SER A 60 25.11 -14.78 6.79
C SER A 60 24.41 -13.82 7.76
N ALA A 61 25.00 -13.64 8.94
CA ALA A 61 24.57 -12.61 9.88
C ALA A 61 25.01 -11.19 9.46
N ASP A 62 26.01 -11.10 8.58
CA ASP A 62 26.64 -9.84 8.18
C ASP A 62 26.15 -9.33 6.82
N THR A 63 25.83 -10.24 5.91
CA THR A 63 25.37 -9.92 4.56
C THR A 63 23.95 -10.44 4.35
N TYR A 64 23.03 -9.55 4.00
CA TYR A 64 21.60 -9.87 3.86
C TYR A 64 20.89 -8.86 2.93
N GLN A 65 19.66 -9.18 2.52
CA GLN A 65 18.78 -8.24 1.83
C GLN A 65 17.98 -7.40 2.83
N ALA A 66 17.89 -6.09 2.59
CA ALA A 66 16.97 -5.20 3.30
C ALA A 66 16.08 -4.50 2.29
N ALA A 67 14.80 -4.34 2.60
CA ALA A 67 13.85 -3.64 1.75
C ALA A 67 13.23 -2.45 2.48
N THR A 68 12.91 -1.41 1.73
CA THR A 68 12.14 -0.26 2.20
C THR A 68 10.97 -0.06 1.26
N ILE A 69 9.77 -0.08 1.81
CA ILE A 69 8.53 0.24 1.08
C ILE A 69 8.08 1.63 1.53
N THR A 70 7.98 2.56 0.58
CA THR A 70 7.53 3.93 0.87
C THR A 70 6.82 4.51 -0.35
N GLY A 71 5.60 5.04 -0.14
CA GLY A 71 4.77 5.54 -1.23
C GLY A 71 4.44 4.43 -2.22
N GLU A 72 4.82 4.62 -3.49
CA GLU A 72 4.58 3.67 -4.59
C GLU A 72 5.85 2.92 -5.00
N GLN A 73 6.87 2.87 -4.12
CA GLN A 73 8.15 2.24 -4.41
C GLN A 73 8.55 1.22 -3.34
N ILE A 74 9.16 0.14 -3.81
CA ILE A 74 9.98 -0.77 -3.03
C ILE A 74 11.42 -0.69 -3.52
N THR A 75 12.34 -0.45 -2.59
CA THR A 75 13.78 -0.56 -2.82
C THR A 75 14.31 -1.73 -2.02
N VAL A 76 15.20 -2.52 -2.61
CA VAL A 76 15.88 -3.63 -1.96
C VAL A 76 17.38 -3.50 -2.16
N ASP A 77 18.14 -3.57 -1.08
CA ASP A 77 19.59 -3.47 -1.05
C ASP A 77 20.22 -4.77 -0.52
N TRP A 78 21.35 -5.16 -1.10
CA TRP A 78 22.37 -5.91 -0.37
C TRP A 78 22.95 -5.03 0.72
N VAL A 79 22.96 -5.50 1.96
CA VAL A 79 23.58 -4.83 3.11
C VAL A 79 24.77 -5.65 3.58
N THR A 80 25.90 -4.98 3.82
CA THR A 80 27.05 -5.55 4.55
C THR A 80 27.23 -4.74 5.84
N ALA A 81 26.84 -5.32 6.97
CA ALA A 81 26.74 -4.60 8.24
C ALA A 81 28.12 -4.19 8.79
N SER A 82 29.10 -5.08 8.69
CA SER A 82 30.49 -4.86 9.13
C SER A 82 31.13 -3.62 8.49
N ASP A 83 30.88 -3.40 7.20
CA ASP A 83 31.41 -2.28 6.43
C ASP A 83 30.45 -1.09 6.32
N SER A 84 29.24 -1.19 6.89
CA SER A 84 28.17 -0.19 6.76
C SER A 84 27.87 0.19 5.31
N THR A 85 27.94 -0.77 4.40
CA THR A 85 27.71 -0.54 2.97
C THR A 85 26.37 -1.11 2.51
N LYS A 86 25.82 -0.48 1.47
CA LYS A 86 24.64 -0.94 0.75
C LYS A 86 24.93 -0.97 -0.75
N ALA A 87 24.41 -1.98 -1.44
CA ALA A 87 24.43 -2.06 -2.89
C ALA A 87 23.02 -2.41 -3.38
N VAL A 88 22.50 -1.59 -4.31
CA VAL A 88 21.15 -1.77 -4.85
C VAL A 88 21.00 -3.15 -5.48
N TYR A 89 19.96 -3.88 -5.07
CA TYR A 89 19.50 -5.10 -5.72
C TYR A 89 18.24 -4.85 -6.57
N TRP A 90 17.27 -4.08 -6.06
CA TRP A 90 16.01 -3.81 -6.74
C TRP A 90 15.52 -2.39 -6.45
N ILE A 91 15.00 -1.71 -7.46
CA ILE A 91 14.19 -0.51 -7.33
C ILE A 91 12.98 -0.75 -8.21
N GLY A 92 11.78 -0.79 -7.64
CA GLY A 92 10.59 -1.05 -8.42
C GLY A 92 9.31 -0.51 -7.81
N SER A 93 8.21 -0.65 -8.55
CA SER A 93 6.91 -0.18 -8.13
C SER A 93 6.35 -1.00 -6.97
N PHE A 94 5.61 -0.33 -6.10
CA PHE A 94 4.76 -0.92 -5.08
C PHE A 94 3.34 -0.44 -5.30
N VAL A 95 2.40 -1.38 -5.30
CA VAL A 95 0.96 -1.09 -5.35
C VAL A 95 0.42 -1.43 -3.97
N ALA A 96 -0.14 -0.43 -3.28
CA ALA A 96 -0.68 -0.66 -1.95
C ALA A 96 -1.97 -1.51 -2.01
N PRO A 97 -2.19 -2.41 -1.04
CA PRO A 97 -3.49 -3.05 -0.85
C PRO A 97 -4.59 -2.01 -0.61
N THR A 98 -5.75 -2.19 -1.24
CA THR A 98 -6.92 -1.31 -1.05
C THR A 98 -7.94 -1.89 -0.07
N GLU A 99 -7.78 -3.15 0.31
CA GLU A 99 -8.68 -3.90 1.19
C GLU A 99 -7.94 -4.39 2.42
N GLY A 100 -8.66 -4.60 3.52
CA GLY A 100 -8.12 -5.26 4.70
C GLY A 100 -8.00 -6.76 4.45
N THR A 101 -6.77 -7.24 4.28
CA THR A 101 -6.42 -8.63 3.97
C THR A 101 -5.20 -9.06 4.78
N GLU A 102 -5.08 -10.35 5.05
CA GLU A 102 -3.91 -10.93 5.73
C GLU A 102 -2.80 -11.35 4.74
N SER A 103 -3.14 -11.45 3.45
CA SER A 103 -2.20 -11.79 2.38
C SER A 103 -2.33 -10.86 1.19
N TYR A 104 -1.22 -10.63 0.50
CA TYR A 104 -1.16 -9.75 -0.66
C TYR A 104 -0.07 -10.21 -1.63
N ALA A 105 -0.25 -9.94 -2.92
CA ALA A 105 0.76 -10.19 -3.93
C ALA A 105 0.72 -9.08 -4.98
N TRP A 106 1.88 -8.69 -5.47
CA TRP A 106 1.99 -7.74 -6.57
C TRP A 106 3.20 -8.02 -7.44
N ASP A 107 3.07 -7.69 -8.73
CA ASP A 107 4.18 -7.65 -9.66
C ASP A 107 4.80 -6.25 -9.63
N SER A 108 5.99 -6.15 -9.05
CA SER A 108 6.78 -4.92 -9.01
C SER A 108 7.45 -4.70 -10.36
N GLN A 109 7.23 -3.56 -10.99
CA GLN A 109 7.90 -3.16 -12.23
C GLN A 109 9.20 -2.45 -11.89
N GLY A 110 10.32 -2.94 -12.43
CA GLY A 110 11.64 -2.41 -12.14
C GLY A 110 11.94 -1.09 -12.83
N ASP A 111 12.58 -0.16 -12.11
CA ASP A 111 13.24 1.01 -12.71
C ASP A 111 14.59 0.59 -13.30
N VAL A 112 14.53 -0.01 -14.49
CA VAL A 112 15.71 -0.56 -15.18
C VAL A 112 16.79 0.51 -15.41
N ALA A 113 16.40 1.77 -15.67
CA ALA A 113 17.35 2.85 -15.91
C ALA A 113 18.14 3.22 -14.64
N GLN A 114 17.52 3.17 -13.46
CA GLN A 114 18.26 3.37 -12.22
C GLN A 114 19.10 2.15 -11.85
N MET A 115 18.60 0.95 -12.13
CA MET A 115 19.29 -0.30 -11.80
C MET A 115 20.47 -0.64 -12.72
N GLU A 116 20.50 -0.16 -13.97
CA GLU A 116 21.55 -0.53 -14.94
C GLU A 116 22.98 -0.15 -14.50
N THR A 117 23.10 0.87 -13.64
CA THR A 117 24.39 1.34 -13.12
C THR A 117 24.84 0.62 -11.85
N ALA A 118 23.93 -0.14 -11.20
CA ALA A 118 24.19 -0.87 -9.98
C ALA A 118 24.66 -2.30 -10.31
N LEU A 119 25.95 -2.57 -10.09
CA LEU A 119 26.59 -3.84 -10.44
C LEU A 119 25.90 -5.08 -9.84
N MET A 120 25.25 -4.94 -8.68
CA MET A 120 24.58 -6.03 -7.97
C MET A 120 23.05 -6.01 -8.11
N ALA A 121 22.51 -5.13 -8.96
CA ALA A 121 21.09 -5.09 -9.22
C ALA A 121 20.64 -6.30 -10.04
N SER A 122 19.39 -6.69 -9.82
CA SER A 122 18.71 -7.68 -10.65
C SER A 122 18.65 -7.19 -12.10
N GLY A 123 18.83 -8.11 -13.05
CA GLY A 123 18.59 -7.85 -14.47
C GLY A 123 17.12 -8.03 -14.89
N ASP A 124 16.22 -8.36 -13.95
CA ASP A 124 14.82 -8.59 -14.25
C ASP A 124 14.09 -7.26 -14.53
N THR A 125 13.09 -7.29 -15.41
CA THR A 125 12.22 -6.12 -15.63
C THR A 125 11.05 -6.05 -14.67
N ALA A 126 10.71 -7.17 -14.03
CA ALA A 126 9.65 -7.28 -13.05
C ALA A 126 9.99 -8.32 -11.98
N LYS A 127 9.38 -8.19 -10.80
CA LYS A 127 9.58 -9.10 -9.68
C LYS A 127 8.28 -9.29 -8.91
N ALA A 128 7.86 -10.55 -8.76
CA ALA A 128 6.70 -10.89 -7.96
C ALA A 128 7.08 -10.85 -6.47
N PHE A 129 6.35 -10.05 -5.70
CA PHE A 129 6.43 -10.02 -4.25
C PHE A 129 5.13 -10.59 -3.67
N THR A 130 5.26 -11.30 -2.57
CA THR A 130 4.12 -11.79 -1.79
C THR A 130 4.29 -11.41 -0.33
N PHE A 131 3.18 -11.13 0.34
CA PHE A 131 3.10 -10.98 1.77
C PHE A 131 2.07 -11.98 2.29
N ASP A 132 2.47 -12.82 3.23
CA ASP A 132 1.60 -13.79 3.89
C ASP A 132 2.20 -14.15 5.25
N ASN A 133 1.37 -14.34 6.28
CA ASN A 133 1.82 -14.69 7.63
C ASN A 133 2.97 -13.80 8.17
N ASP A 134 2.85 -12.48 7.99
CA ASP A 134 3.86 -11.48 8.39
C ASP A 134 5.23 -11.60 7.69
N VAL A 135 5.31 -12.38 6.60
CA VAL A 135 6.52 -12.56 5.81
C VAL A 135 6.35 -11.92 4.44
N LEU A 136 7.23 -10.96 4.12
CA LEU A 136 7.40 -10.48 2.75
C LEU A 136 8.40 -11.40 2.04
N SER A 137 8.07 -11.89 0.85
CA SER A 137 8.93 -12.78 0.09
C SER A 137 8.99 -12.49 -1.41
N TYR A 138 10.10 -12.86 -2.03
CA TYR A 138 10.33 -12.78 -3.47
C TYR A 138 11.49 -13.69 -3.88
N ASP A 139 11.60 -14.02 -5.16
CA ASP A 139 12.74 -14.78 -5.68
C ASP A 139 13.91 -13.88 -6.09
N LEU A 140 15.09 -14.21 -5.55
CA LEU A 140 16.36 -13.63 -5.89
C LEU A 140 17.17 -14.61 -6.72
N THR A 141 17.62 -14.17 -7.90
CA THR A 141 18.57 -14.93 -8.71
C THR A 141 19.88 -14.16 -8.87
N ALA A 142 20.98 -14.76 -8.46
CA ALA A 142 22.32 -14.20 -8.64
C ALA A 142 23.31 -15.32 -8.98
N MET A 143 24.20 -15.07 -9.94
CA MET A 143 25.25 -16.03 -10.37
C MET A 143 24.72 -17.43 -10.74
N GLY A 144 23.50 -17.51 -11.28
CA GLY A 144 22.87 -18.78 -11.68
C GLY A 144 22.24 -19.58 -10.54
N VAL A 145 22.13 -19.00 -9.34
CA VAL A 145 21.46 -19.60 -8.18
C VAL A 145 20.23 -18.77 -7.84
N THR A 146 19.10 -19.44 -7.64
CA THR A 146 17.85 -18.82 -7.20
C THR A 146 17.55 -19.22 -5.76
N MET A 147 17.12 -18.27 -4.95
CA MET A 147 16.56 -18.49 -3.61
C MET A 147 15.29 -17.66 -3.43
N THR A 148 14.36 -18.17 -2.63
CA THR A 148 13.27 -17.35 -2.11
C THR A 148 13.80 -16.59 -0.90
N VAL A 149 13.76 -15.26 -0.97
CA VAL A 149 14.10 -14.38 0.15
C VAL A 149 12.86 -14.25 1.02
N GLU A 150 13.02 -14.44 2.33
CA GLU A 150 11.97 -14.22 3.33
C GLU A 150 12.39 -13.06 4.22
N MET A 151 11.48 -12.13 4.47
CA MET A 151 11.76 -10.89 5.20
C MET A 151 10.70 -10.62 6.27
N SER A 152 11.15 -10.10 7.42
CA SER A 152 10.28 -9.59 8.47
C SER A 152 10.44 -8.08 8.62
N ARG A 153 9.36 -7.42 9.02
CA ARG A 153 9.38 -5.98 9.32
C ARG A 153 10.34 -5.70 10.49
N GLN A 154 11.00 -4.54 10.47
CA GLN A 154 11.90 -4.06 11.52
C GLN A 154 11.22 -3.15 12.53
#